data_AF-A0A419I1W0-F1
#
_entry.id   AF-A0A419I1W0-F1
#
_cell.length_a   1.000
_cell.length_b   1.000
_cell.length_c   1.000
_cell.angle_alpha   90.00
_cell.angle_beta   90.00
_cell.angle_gamma   90.00
#
_symmetry.space_group_name_H-M   'P 1'
#
loop_
_entity.id
_entity.type
_entity.pdbx_description
1 polymer ?
#
loop_
_entity_poly.entity_id
_entity_poly.type
_entity_poly.pdbx_seq_one_letter_code
_entity_poly.pdbx_strand_id
1 'polypeptide(L)'
;MPTSPKRAPRATVVTAVAAAVVATTALVVIVVLRQSRESTPVSSGAPAAAPAQNGEKCGPDQCRQLAAVSVGGLPVKLLADASGGSGRVKVGGQPVLDFELAITGMGAKLTDHSLRCVDGSPAACLVRGNTSGGAYGELFIGEGGTWSHYGKPYFADAGTLSLNDVTGDGSPDVILVRHECPDDTPGTPKCQQSPVLAEVYELNGDLLGCTTTVTSPSNLRGWPEVEVSRAQLRPCPDGS
;
A
#
# COMPACT_ATOMS: atom_id res chain seq x y z
N MET A 1 16.59 4.71 78.79
CA MET A 1 17.43 5.52 77.88
C MET A 1 16.68 5.71 76.58
N PRO A 2 16.17 6.90 76.27
CA PRO A 2 15.53 7.19 74.99
C PRO A 2 16.61 7.46 73.93
N THR A 3 16.63 6.66 72.87
CA THR A 3 17.51 6.85 71.71
C THR A 3 16.93 7.92 70.78
N SER A 4 17.62 9.05 70.66
CA SER A 4 17.29 10.09 69.68
C SER A 4 17.37 9.57 68.24
N PRO A 5 16.37 9.86 67.37
CA PRO A 5 16.45 9.49 65.96
C PRO A 5 17.51 10.33 65.24
N LYS A 6 18.44 9.65 64.54
CA LYS A 6 19.43 10.29 63.67
C LYS A 6 18.71 11.05 62.55
N ARG A 7 18.90 12.37 62.51
CA ARG A 7 18.37 13.24 61.46
C ARG A 7 19.10 12.94 60.15
N ALA A 8 18.37 12.55 59.11
CA ALA A 8 18.95 12.30 57.80
C ALA A 8 19.59 13.59 57.24
N PRO A 9 20.73 13.50 56.53
CA PRO A 9 21.38 14.66 55.93
C PRO A 9 20.44 15.35 54.95
N ARG A 10 20.38 16.68 55.00
CA ARG A 10 19.50 17.48 54.13
C ARG A 10 19.68 17.18 52.64
N ALA A 11 20.91 16.84 52.23
CA ALA A 11 21.22 16.42 50.87
C ALA A 11 20.42 15.19 50.44
N THR A 12 20.33 14.17 51.30
CA THR A 12 19.59 12.92 51.04
C THR A 12 18.09 13.16 50.93
N VAL A 13 17.56 14.10 51.73
CA VAL A 13 16.14 14.50 51.65
C VAL A 13 15.86 15.21 50.31
N VAL A 14 16.74 16.09 49.85
CA VAL A 14 16.58 16.80 48.57
C VAL A 14 16.63 15.83 47.38
N THR A 15 17.55 14.85 47.39
CA THR A 15 17.63 13.88 46.28
C THR A 15 16.42 12.96 46.25
N ALA A 16 15.93 12.52 47.41
CA ALA A 16 14.73 11.69 47.50
C ALA A 16 13.48 12.44 46.99
N VAL A 17 13.36 13.73 47.32
CA VAL A 17 12.26 14.58 46.83
C VAL A 17 12.37 14.78 45.32
N ALA A 18 13.57 15.05 44.78
CA ALA A 18 13.76 15.19 43.34
C ALA A 18 13.39 13.90 42.57
N ALA A 19 13.80 12.74 43.08
CA ALA A 19 13.45 11.45 42.48
C ALA A 19 11.93 11.19 42.50
N ALA A 20 11.25 11.54 43.60
CA ALA A 20 9.79 11.41 43.69
C ALA A 20 9.05 12.36 42.72
N VAL A 21 9.56 13.58 42.51
CA VAL A 21 9.00 14.54 41.54
C VAL A 21 9.18 14.05 40.09
N VAL A 22 10.33 13.46 39.77
CA VAL A 22 10.57 12.89 38.43
C VAL A 22 9.67 11.67 38.18
N ALA A 23 9.51 10.79 39.17
CA ALA A 23 8.64 9.62 39.04
C ALA A 23 7.15 10.00 38.87
N THR A 24 6.70 11.01 39.60
CA THR A 24 5.31 11.51 39.50
C THR A 24 5.05 12.23 38.19
N THR A 25 5.99 13.05 37.70
CA THR A 25 5.85 13.69 36.38
C THR A 25 5.85 12.67 35.24
N ALA A 26 6.70 11.64 35.30
CA ALA A 26 6.68 10.54 34.33
C ALA A 26 5.34 9.78 34.32
N LEU A 27 4.78 9.47 35.50
CA LEU A 27 3.48 8.81 35.61
C LEU A 27 2.33 9.68 35.07
N VAL A 28 2.35 10.99 35.34
CA VAL A 28 1.34 11.92 34.81
C VAL A 28 1.42 12.01 33.29
N VAL A 29 2.62 12.09 32.70
CA VAL A 29 2.80 12.09 31.25
C VAL A 29 2.30 10.78 30.62
N ILE A 30 2.55 9.64 31.25
CA ILE A 30 2.05 8.33 30.77
C ILE A 30 0.51 8.28 30.83
N VAL A 31 -0.12 8.80 31.88
CA VAL A 31 -1.59 8.83 32.00
C VAL A 31 -2.21 9.76 30.97
N VAL A 32 -1.63 10.96 30.76
CA VAL A 32 -2.11 11.91 29.74
C VAL A 32 -1.95 11.32 28.32
N LEU A 33 -0.81 10.69 28.02
CA LEU A 33 -0.60 10.02 26.74
C LEU A 33 -1.50 8.79 26.54
N ARG A 34 -1.89 8.09 27.62
CA ARG A 34 -2.87 6.99 27.57
C ARG A 34 -4.29 7.49 27.33
N GLN A 35 -4.71 8.58 27.98
CA GLN A 35 -6.03 9.17 27.75
C GLN A 35 -6.18 9.70 26.31
N SER A 36 -5.10 10.23 25.72
CA SER A 36 -5.06 10.60 24.30
C SER A 36 -5.12 9.38 23.37
N ARG A 37 -4.76 8.18 23.84
CA ARG A 37 -4.91 6.91 23.09
C ARG A 37 -6.27 6.25 23.31
N GLU A 38 -6.91 6.48 24.45
CA GLU A 38 -8.23 5.93 24.79
C GLU A 38 -9.40 6.67 24.10
N SER A 39 -9.14 7.82 23.47
CA SER A 39 -10.11 8.47 22.55
C SER A 39 -10.16 7.83 21.16
N THR A 40 -9.40 6.76 20.91
CA THR A 40 -9.47 5.99 19.67
C THR A 40 -9.97 4.58 19.98
N PRO A 41 -11.21 4.21 19.63
CA PRO A 41 -11.60 2.81 19.72
C PRO A 41 -10.71 2.00 18.77
N VAL A 42 -9.92 1.08 19.34
CA VAL A 42 -9.19 0.07 18.57
C VAL A 42 -10.22 -0.92 18.03
N SER A 43 -10.69 -0.67 16.81
CA SER A 43 -11.47 -1.61 16.02
C SER A 43 -10.50 -2.56 15.34
N SER A 44 -10.30 -3.76 15.90
CA SER A 44 -9.63 -4.89 15.24
C SER A 44 -10.54 -5.56 14.20
N GLY A 45 -11.01 -4.78 13.24
CA GLY A 45 -11.73 -5.24 12.07
C GLY A 45 -11.32 -4.40 10.88
N ALA A 46 -11.11 -5.04 9.72
CA ALA A 46 -10.88 -4.35 8.45
C ALA A 46 -11.90 -3.19 8.32
N PRO A 47 -11.50 -2.00 7.84
CA PRO A 47 -12.42 -0.87 7.76
C PRO A 47 -13.61 -1.26 6.89
N ALA A 48 -14.80 -1.34 7.49
CA ALA A 48 -16.03 -1.50 6.74
C ALA A 48 -16.21 -0.28 5.83
N ALA A 49 -16.58 -0.53 4.58
CA ALA A 49 -16.86 0.50 3.57
C ALA A 49 -17.82 1.57 4.12
N ALA A 50 -17.33 2.80 4.29
CA ALA A 50 -18.19 3.93 4.58
C ALA A 50 -18.97 4.33 3.31
N PRO A 51 -20.27 4.66 3.39
CA PRO A 51 -20.98 5.24 2.26
C PRO A 51 -20.25 6.51 1.81
N ALA A 52 -20.02 6.65 0.50
CA ALA A 52 -19.40 7.85 -0.05
C ALA A 52 -20.27 9.06 0.30
N GLN A 53 -19.65 10.17 0.71
CA GLN A 53 -20.39 11.38 0.99
C GLN A 53 -20.94 11.97 -0.32
N ASN A 54 -22.28 12.02 -0.40
CA ASN A 54 -23.10 12.86 -1.25
C ASN A 54 -22.78 12.89 -2.77
N GLY A 55 -23.51 12.08 -3.55
CA GLY A 55 -23.82 12.37 -4.95
C GLY A 55 -22.73 12.12 -5.99
N GLU A 56 -21.57 11.62 -5.56
CA GLU A 56 -20.47 11.29 -6.48
C GLU A 56 -20.82 10.09 -7.38
N LYS A 57 -20.48 10.21 -8.66
CA LYS A 57 -20.80 9.21 -9.68
C LYS A 57 -19.59 8.40 -10.09
N CYS A 58 -19.77 7.10 -10.15
CA CYS A 58 -18.83 6.13 -10.68
C CYS A 58 -19.52 5.52 -11.91
N GLY A 59 -19.29 6.11 -13.09
CA GLY A 59 -20.10 5.85 -14.28
C GLY A 59 -21.55 6.34 -14.09
N PRO A 60 -22.58 5.54 -14.43
CA PRO A 60 -23.97 5.93 -14.23
C PRO A 60 -24.41 5.89 -12.76
N ASP A 61 -23.72 5.11 -11.93
CA ASP A 61 -24.12 4.77 -10.56
C ASP A 61 -23.46 5.65 -9.50
N GLN A 62 -23.97 5.58 -8.27
CA GLN A 62 -23.35 6.25 -7.13
C GLN A 62 -22.05 5.53 -6.75
N CYS A 63 -21.01 6.30 -6.45
CA CYS A 63 -19.78 5.75 -5.88
C CYS A 63 -20.03 5.25 -4.46
N ARG A 64 -19.34 4.17 -4.10
CA ARG A 64 -19.06 3.74 -2.72
C ARG A 64 -17.56 3.73 -2.49
N GLN A 65 -17.12 4.03 -1.27
CA GLN A 65 -15.72 3.89 -0.92
C GLN A 65 -15.39 2.41 -0.71
N LEU A 66 -14.46 1.88 -1.51
CA LEU A 66 -13.96 0.52 -1.37
C LEU A 66 -12.81 0.44 -0.37
N ALA A 67 -11.87 1.39 -0.46
CA ALA A 67 -10.69 1.42 0.39
C ALA A 67 -10.24 2.86 0.64
N ALA A 68 -9.52 3.07 1.74
CA ALA A 68 -8.85 4.32 2.04
C ALA A 68 -7.55 4.05 2.80
N VAL A 69 -6.51 4.81 2.49
CA VAL A 69 -5.17 4.72 3.08
C VAL A 69 -4.57 6.12 3.18
N SER A 70 -3.64 6.34 4.11
CA SER A 70 -2.87 7.58 4.17
C SER A 70 -1.44 7.28 3.75
N VAL A 71 -0.91 8.08 2.82
CA VAL A 71 0.45 7.93 2.27
C VAL A 71 1.03 9.34 2.04
N GLY A 72 2.27 9.58 2.47
CA GLY A 72 2.87 10.92 2.47
C GLY A 72 2.08 11.95 3.29
N GLY A 73 1.32 11.50 4.30
CA GLY A 73 0.43 12.35 5.11
C GLY A 73 -0.87 12.79 4.40
N LEU A 74 -1.13 12.32 3.19
CA LEU A 74 -2.34 12.63 2.42
C LEU A 74 -3.27 11.40 2.35
N PRO A 75 -4.59 11.58 2.47
CA PRO A 75 -5.52 10.48 2.28
C PRO A 75 -5.66 10.13 0.81
N VAL A 76 -5.65 8.84 0.50
CA VAL A 76 -5.98 8.25 -0.80
C VAL A 76 -7.21 7.37 -0.63
N LYS A 77 -8.23 7.58 -1.45
CA LYS A 77 -9.49 6.84 -1.42
C LYS A 77 -9.74 6.19 -2.77
N LEU A 78 -10.07 4.91 -2.74
CA LEU A 78 -10.60 4.18 -3.89
C LEU A 78 -12.12 4.15 -3.81
N LEU A 79 -12.77 4.65 -4.85
CA LEU A 79 -14.20 4.65 -5.02
C LEU A 79 -14.58 3.78 -6.21
N ALA A 80 -15.73 3.11 -6.14
CA ALA A 80 -16.29 2.40 -7.29
C ALA A 80 -17.82 2.32 -7.22
N ASP A 81 -18.46 1.92 -8.32
CA ASP A 81 -19.86 1.51 -8.31
C ASP A 81 -20.08 0.21 -7.49
N ALA A 82 -21.35 -0.21 -7.36
CA ALA A 82 -21.69 -1.42 -6.61
C ALA A 82 -21.02 -2.69 -7.18
N SER A 83 -20.86 -2.76 -8.52
CA SER A 83 -20.25 -3.89 -9.23
C SER A 83 -18.72 -3.85 -9.30
N GLY A 84 -18.10 -2.74 -8.87
CA GLY A 84 -16.68 -2.47 -9.06
C GLY A 84 -16.30 -2.22 -10.54
N GLY A 85 -17.26 -1.90 -11.39
CA GLY A 85 -17.12 -1.81 -12.86
C GLY A 85 -16.82 -0.42 -13.40
N SER A 86 -16.88 0.60 -12.55
CA SER A 86 -16.48 1.99 -12.79
C SER A 86 -15.86 2.48 -11.50
N GLY A 87 -14.68 3.10 -11.57
CA GLY A 87 -13.93 3.45 -10.38
C GLY A 87 -13.13 4.75 -10.50
N ARG A 88 -12.82 5.32 -9.34
CA ARG A 88 -12.11 6.60 -9.22
C ARG A 88 -11.13 6.55 -8.04
N VAL A 89 -10.02 7.25 -8.16
CA VAL A 89 -9.07 7.48 -7.07
C VAL A 89 -9.10 8.94 -6.69
N LYS A 90 -9.26 9.20 -5.39
CA LYS A 90 -9.18 10.53 -4.82
C LYS A 90 -7.98 10.67 -3.93
N VAL A 91 -7.17 11.69 -4.15
CA VAL A 91 -5.96 11.95 -3.37
C VAL A 91 -6.01 13.34 -2.75
N GLY A 92 -5.64 13.42 -1.47
CA GLY A 92 -5.51 14.67 -0.73
C GLY A 92 -6.79 15.15 -0.07
N GLY A 93 -6.72 16.38 0.46
CA GLY A 93 -7.77 17.02 1.23
C GLY A 93 -8.38 18.22 0.50
N GLN A 94 -7.64 19.31 0.34
CA GLN A 94 -8.07 20.52 -0.36
C GLN A 94 -6.86 21.17 -1.07
N PRO A 95 -6.80 21.17 -2.42
CA PRO A 95 -7.74 20.54 -3.34
C PRO A 95 -7.68 19.00 -3.26
N VAL A 96 -8.79 18.33 -3.58
CA VAL A 96 -8.81 16.88 -3.84
C VAL A 96 -8.47 16.67 -5.30
N LEU A 97 -7.48 15.84 -5.58
CA LEU A 97 -7.21 15.32 -6.91
C LEU A 97 -8.11 14.11 -7.15
N ASP A 98 -8.69 14.02 -8.33
CA ASP A 98 -9.76 13.06 -8.65
C ASP A 98 -9.51 12.45 -10.03
N PHE A 99 -9.25 11.15 -10.06
CA PHE A 99 -8.83 10.40 -11.25
C PHE A 99 -9.82 9.29 -11.57
N GLU A 100 -10.28 9.21 -12.81
CA GLU A 100 -11.06 8.06 -13.31
C GLU A 100 -10.12 6.91 -13.69
N LEU A 101 -10.51 5.68 -13.36
CA LEU A 101 -9.69 4.48 -13.58
C LEU A 101 -9.99 3.86 -14.95
N ALA A 102 -9.02 3.90 -15.86
CA ALA A 102 -9.13 3.30 -17.20
C ALA A 102 -9.25 1.76 -17.16
N ILE A 103 -8.66 1.08 -16.17
CA ILE A 103 -8.73 -0.38 -16.01
C ILE A 103 -10.17 -0.90 -15.90
N THR A 104 -11.08 -0.07 -15.38
CA THR A 104 -12.49 -0.46 -15.29
C THR A 104 -13.17 -0.50 -16.66
N GLY A 105 -12.80 0.42 -17.56
CA GLY A 105 -13.18 0.38 -18.98
C GLY A 105 -12.57 -0.81 -19.76
N MET A 106 -11.48 -1.39 -19.25
CA MET A 106 -10.89 -2.63 -19.77
C MET A 106 -11.50 -3.91 -19.16
N GLY A 107 -12.58 -3.78 -18.40
CA GLY A 107 -13.29 -4.89 -17.78
C GLY A 107 -12.74 -5.34 -16.44
N ALA A 108 -11.75 -4.64 -15.87
CA ALA A 108 -11.24 -4.95 -14.55
C ALA A 108 -12.28 -4.64 -13.46
N LYS A 109 -12.43 -5.53 -12.49
CA LYS A 109 -13.34 -5.38 -11.36
C LYS A 109 -12.59 -5.00 -10.09
N LEU A 110 -13.06 -3.93 -9.45
CA LEU A 110 -12.49 -3.37 -8.23
C LEU A 110 -13.15 -3.95 -6.97
N THR A 111 -12.35 -4.08 -5.92
CA THR A 111 -12.73 -4.59 -4.59
C THR A 111 -12.10 -3.72 -3.49
N ASP A 112 -12.41 -4.01 -2.23
CA ASP A 112 -11.77 -3.40 -1.05
C ASP A 112 -10.27 -3.73 -0.94
N HIS A 113 -9.77 -4.73 -1.68
CA HIS A 113 -8.36 -5.07 -1.77
C HIS A 113 -7.64 -4.49 -2.99
N SER A 114 -8.34 -3.71 -3.81
CA SER A 114 -7.80 -3.16 -5.04
C SER A 114 -6.81 -2.01 -4.83
N LEU A 115 -6.79 -1.36 -3.66
CA LEU A 115 -5.87 -0.26 -3.38
C LEU A 115 -4.69 -0.75 -2.52
N ARG A 116 -3.48 -0.49 -3.01
CA ARG A 116 -2.22 -0.62 -2.27
C ARG A 116 -1.41 0.65 -2.43
N CYS A 117 -0.91 1.20 -1.34
CA CYS A 117 -0.03 2.36 -1.36
C CYS A 117 1.20 2.10 -0.48
N VAL A 118 2.33 2.64 -0.90
CA VAL A 118 3.62 2.52 -0.22
C VAL A 118 4.20 3.92 -0.07
N ASP A 119 4.62 4.25 1.15
CA ASP A 119 5.42 5.44 1.40
C ASP A 119 6.82 5.25 0.79
N GLY A 120 7.35 6.31 0.17
CA GLY A 120 8.64 6.30 -0.50
C GLY A 120 9.03 7.70 -0.96
N SER A 121 10.12 7.80 -1.71
CA SER A 121 10.55 9.04 -2.34
C SER A 121 10.82 8.81 -3.83
N PRO A 122 9.78 8.79 -4.68
CA PRO A 122 8.41 9.24 -4.41
C PRO A 122 7.50 8.17 -3.76
N ALA A 123 6.38 8.62 -3.19
CA ALA A 123 5.34 7.72 -2.72
C ALA A 123 4.53 7.16 -3.91
N ALA A 124 3.93 5.99 -3.76
CA ALA A 124 3.14 5.39 -4.84
C ALA A 124 1.87 4.70 -4.36
N CYS A 125 0.86 4.70 -5.20
CA CYS A 125 -0.35 3.90 -5.06
C CYS A 125 -0.60 3.10 -6.34
N LEU A 126 -0.84 1.81 -6.19
CA LEU A 126 -1.24 0.90 -7.24
C LEU A 126 -2.70 0.50 -7.03
N VAL A 127 -3.53 0.72 -8.05
CA VAL A 127 -4.89 0.22 -8.08
C VAL A 127 -4.98 -0.99 -8.99
N ARG A 128 -5.34 -2.15 -8.43
CA ARG A 128 -5.48 -3.42 -9.15
C ARG A 128 -6.94 -3.82 -9.32
N GLY A 129 -7.32 -4.23 -10.53
CA GLY A 129 -8.61 -4.88 -10.79
C GLY A 129 -8.43 -6.22 -11.49
N ASN A 130 -9.25 -7.21 -11.14
CA ASN A 130 -9.17 -8.54 -11.74
C ASN A 130 -10.06 -8.64 -12.99
N THR A 131 -9.64 -9.43 -13.96
CA THR A 131 -10.42 -9.86 -15.14
C THR A 131 -10.44 -11.38 -15.20
N SER A 132 -11.11 -11.96 -16.21
CA SER A 132 -11.06 -13.42 -16.43
C SER A 132 -9.70 -13.93 -16.90
N GLY A 133 -8.87 -13.05 -17.47
CA GLY A 133 -7.57 -13.40 -18.07
C GLY A 133 -6.35 -12.97 -17.25
N GLY A 134 -6.55 -12.33 -16.10
CA GLY A 134 -5.46 -11.79 -15.28
C GLY A 134 -5.90 -10.62 -14.42
N ALA A 135 -5.00 -9.68 -14.20
CA ALA A 135 -5.26 -8.44 -13.49
C ALA A 135 -4.66 -7.24 -14.24
N TYR A 136 -5.36 -6.11 -14.22
CA TYR A 136 -4.81 -4.83 -14.65
C TYR A 136 -4.44 -3.99 -13.42
N GLY A 137 -3.39 -3.17 -13.56
CA GLY A 137 -2.97 -2.22 -12.53
C GLY A 137 -2.76 -0.81 -13.09
N GLU A 138 -3.16 0.20 -12.32
CA GLU A 138 -2.87 1.61 -12.61
C GLU A 138 -2.07 2.25 -11.49
N LEU A 139 -1.04 3.01 -11.87
CA LEU A 139 -0.06 3.59 -10.96
C LEU A 139 -0.30 5.10 -10.78
N PHE A 140 -0.28 5.53 -9.52
CA PHE A 140 -0.34 6.92 -9.09
C PHE A 140 0.91 7.24 -8.27
N ILE A 141 1.56 8.36 -8.56
CA ILE A 141 2.86 8.73 -8.00
C ILE A 141 2.73 10.05 -7.27
N GLY A 142 3.17 10.08 -6.01
CA GLY A 142 3.19 11.24 -5.14
C GLY A 142 4.61 11.77 -4.96
N GLU A 143 4.95 12.84 -5.69
CA GLU A 143 6.28 13.47 -5.66
C GLU A 143 6.17 14.95 -5.29
N GLY A 144 6.99 15.41 -4.35
CA GLY A 144 7.01 16.82 -3.94
C GLY A 144 5.67 17.35 -3.44
N GLY A 145 4.81 16.48 -2.89
CA GLY A 145 3.46 16.83 -2.43
C GLY A 145 2.40 16.94 -3.54
N THR A 146 2.76 16.65 -4.80
CA THR A 146 1.83 16.59 -5.94
C THR A 146 1.61 15.14 -6.34
N TRP A 147 0.40 14.81 -6.82
CA TRP A 147 0.08 13.48 -7.32
C TRP A 147 -0.22 13.49 -8.82
N SER A 148 0.30 12.49 -9.52
CA SER A 148 0.07 12.25 -10.94
C SER A 148 -0.35 10.81 -11.20
N HIS A 149 -1.02 10.60 -12.33
CA HIS A 149 -1.30 9.28 -12.88
C HIS A 149 -0.22 8.94 -13.91
N TYR A 150 0.30 7.72 -13.87
CA TYR A 150 1.36 7.28 -14.79
C TYR A 150 0.88 7.22 -16.26
N GLY A 151 -0.42 7.04 -16.50
CA GLY A 151 -1.02 7.11 -17.83
C GLY A 151 -1.17 5.78 -18.56
N LYS A 152 -0.33 4.78 -18.27
CA LYS A 152 -0.41 3.44 -18.89
C LYS A 152 -0.72 2.35 -17.86
N PRO A 153 -1.78 1.55 -18.07
CA PRO A 153 -2.02 0.38 -17.24
C PRO A 153 -1.00 -0.75 -17.45
N TYR A 154 -0.67 -1.45 -16.38
CA TYR A 154 0.06 -2.72 -16.38
C TYR A 154 -0.91 -3.90 -16.50
N PHE A 155 -0.46 -5.02 -17.08
CA PHE A 155 -1.23 -6.25 -17.16
C PHE A 155 -0.42 -7.44 -16.64
N ALA A 156 -1.01 -8.19 -15.71
CA ALA A 156 -0.45 -9.41 -15.15
C ALA A 156 -1.39 -10.58 -15.46
N ASP A 157 -1.03 -11.42 -16.43
CA ASP A 157 -1.86 -12.56 -16.82
C ASP A 157 -1.77 -13.74 -15.84
N ALA A 158 -0.80 -13.72 -14.92
CA ALA A 158 -0.75 -14.60 -13.75
C ALA A 158 -1.44 -14.00 -12.52
N GLY A 159 -2.08 -12.83 -12.65
CA GLY A 159 -3.12 -12.37 -11.73
C GLY A 159 -2.67 -11.53 -10.52
N THR A 160 -1.39 -11.15 -10.42
CA THR A 160 -0.95 -10.25 -9.34
C THR A 160 -0.04 -9.13 -9.82
N LEU A 161 -0.23 -7.96 -9.22
CA LEU A 161 0.63 -6.79 -9.28
C LEU A 161 0.81 -6.27 -7.85
N SER A 162 2.03 -5.88 -7.49
CA SER A 162 2.38 -5.34 -6.18
C SER A 162 3.37 -4.18 -6.29
N LEU A 163 3.58 -3.48 -5.19
CA LEU A 163 4.59 -2.43 -5.04
C LEU A 163 5.61 -2.85 -3.97
N ASN A 164 6.90 -2.74 -4.27
CA ASN A 164 7.98 -2.98 -3.30
C ASN A 164 9.26 -2.25 -3.73
N ASP A 165 10.07 -1.79 -2.78
CA ASP A 165 11.41 -1.25 -3.08
C ASP A 165 12.39 -2.41 -3.37
N VAL A 166 12.57 -2.73 -4.66
CA VAL A 166 13.40 -3.86 -5.11
C VAL A 166 14.86 -3.44 -5.20
N THR A 167 15.12 -2.19 -5.58
CA THR A 167 16.47 -1.62 -5.76
C THR A 167 17.14 -1.21 -4.46
N GLY A 168 16.37 -0.95 -3.41
CA GLY A 168 16.81 -0.45 -2.10
C GLY A 168 17.10 1.05 -2.07
N ASP A 169 16.54 1.82 -3.00
CA ASP A 169 16.76 3.27 -3.11
C ASP A 169 15.70 4.13 -2.40
N GLY A 170 14.69 3.49 -1.81
CA GLY A 170 13.58 4.16 -1.12
C GLY A 170 12.43 4.58 -2.03
N SER A 171 12.49 4.31 -3.33
CA SER A 171 11.36 4.37 -4.25
C SER A 171 10.75 2.97 -4.41
N PRO A 172 9.42 2.81 -4.32
CA PRO A 172 8.81 1.53 -4.66
C PRO A 172 8.90 1.26 -6.16
N ASP A 173 9.05 -0.01 -6.53
CA ASP A 173 8.98 -0.52 -7.89
C ASP A 173 7.67 -1.28 -8.11
N VAL A 174 7.19 -1.32 -9.36
CA VAL A 174 6.04 -2.13 -9.76
C VAL A 174 6.50 -3.53 -10.09
N ILE A 175 5.93 -4.52 -9.39
CA ILE A 175 6.14 -5.93 -9.67
C ILE A 175 4.87 -6.47 -10.30
N LEU A 176 4.97 -7.09 -11.47
CA LEU A 176 3.87 -7.83 -12.08
C LEU A 176 4.30 -9.27 -12.37
N VAL A 177 3.37 -10.20 -12.26
CA VAL A 177 3.64 -11.61 -12.58
C VAL A 177 2.97 -11.97 -13.89
N ARG A 178 3.75 -12.54 -14.80
CA ARG A 178 3.26 -12.99 -16.10
C ARG A 178 3.80 -14.36 -16.47
N HIS A 179 3.08 -15.03 -17.37
CA HIS A 179 3.54 -16.22 -18.03
C HIS A 179 4.59 -15.88 -19.10
N GLU A 180 5.54 -16.79 -19.29
CA GLU A 180 6.51 -16.73 -20.40
C GLU A 180 5.91 -17.44 -21.62
N CYS A 181 5.29 -16.66 -22.50
CA CYS A 181 4.54 -17.17 -23.65
C CYS A 181 5.08 -16.58 -24.97
N PRO A 182 6.25 -17.03 -25.45
CA PRO A 182 6.91 -16.41 -26.60
C PRO A 182 6.07 -16.48 -27.90
N ASP A 183 5.22 -17.50 -28.04
CA ASP A 183 4.44 -17.76 -29.25
C ASP A 183 2.91 -17.66 -29.04
N ASP A 184 2.46 -17.11 -27.90
CA ASP A 184 1.05 -17.07 -27.54
C ASP A 184 0.61 -15.72 -26.95
N THR A 185 -0.68 -15.41 -27.07
CA THR A 185 -1.25 -14.21 -26.46
C THR A 185 -1.37 -14.38 -24.93
N PRO A 186 -0.89 -13.40 -24.13
CA PRO A 186 -1.09 -13.38 -22.68
C PRO A 186 -2.56 -13.54 -22.28
N GLY A 187 -2.80 -14.26 -21.18
CA GLY A 187 -4.14 -14.48 -20.64
C GLY A 187 -5.00 -15.51 -21.39
N THR A 188 -4.44 -16.21 -22.38
CA THR A 188 -5.11 -17.36 -23.04
C THR A 188 -4.90 -18.66 -22.27
N PRO A 189 -5.79 -19.66 -22.39
CA PRO A 189 -5.63 -20.96 -21.69
C PRO A 189 -4.35 -21.72 -22.03
N LYS A 190 -3.76 -21.49 -23.21
CA LYS A 190 -2.49 -22.08 -23.61
C LYS A 190 -1.33 -21.39 -22.89
N CYS A 191 -1.32 -20.06 -22.87
CA CYS A 191 -0.32 -19.28 -22.17
C CYS A 191 -0.36 -19.51 -20.64
N GLN A 192 -1.55 -19.72 -20.06
CA GLN A 192 -1.73 -20.04 -18.64
C GLN A 192 -1.09 -21.38 -18.19
N GLN A 193 -0.58 -22.19 -19.12
CA GLN A 193 0.15 -23.43 -18.81
C GLN A 193 1.67 -23.23 -18.81
N SER A 194 2.16 -22.07 -19.25
CA SER A 194 3.58 -21.76 -19.29
C SER A 194 4.14 -21.46 -17.89
N PRO A 195 5.47 -21.57 -17.69
CA PRO A 195 6.12 -21.04 -16.51
C PRO A 195 5.85 -19.54 -16.36
N VAL A 196 5.95 -19.04 -15.13
CA VAL A 196 5.77 -17.61 -14.82
C VAL A 196 7.06 -17.01 -14.28
N LEU A 197 7.20 -15.70 -14.45
CA LEU A 197 8.24 -14.87 -13.84
C LEU A 197 7.62 -13.61 -13.25
N ALA A 198 8.34 -12.97 -12.34
CA ALA A 198 8.04 -11.60 -11.93
C ALA A 198 8.87 -10.63 -12.76
N GLU A 199 8.21 -9.64 -13.34
CA GLU A 199 8.82 -8.53 -14.08
C GLU A 199 8.70 -7.26 -13.25
N VAL A 200 9.79 -6.49 -13.20
CA VAL A 200 9.92 -5.35 -12.28
C VAL A 200 10.20 -4.07 -13.07
N TYR A 201 9.42 -3.04 -12.80
CA TYR A 201 9.52 -1.73 -13.43
C TYR A 201 9.74 -0.64 -12.37
N GLU A 202 10.56 0.34 -12.69
CA GLU A 202 10.58 1.60 -11.95
C GLU A 202 9.26 2.37 -12.16
N LEU A 203 8.97 3.37 -11.33
CA LEU A 203 7.73 4.16 -11.41
C LEU A 203 7.61 5.00 -12.69
N ASN A 204 8.72 5.27 -13.36
CA ASN A 204 8.74 5.91 -14.69
C ASN A 204 8.45 4.91 -15.83
N GLY A 205 8.33 3.61 -15.50
CA GLY A 205 8.12 2.49 -16.43
C GLY A 205 9.37 1.93 -17.08
N ASP A 206 10.55 2.31 -16.63
CA ASP A 206 11.79 1.66 -17.06
C ASP A 206 11.84 0.23 -16.50
N LEU A 207 12.17 -0.73 -17.38
CA LEU A 207 12.26 -2.13 -17.02
C LEU A 207 13.57 -2.40 -16.25
N LEU A 208 13.46 -2.83 -14.99
CA LEU A 208 14.61 -3.22 -14.17
C LEU A 208 15.07 -4.65 -14.46
N GLY A 209 14.14 -5.53 -14.81
CA GLY A 209 14.42 -6.91 -15.19
C GLY A 209 13.39 -7.89 -14.67
N CYS A 210 13.72 -9.18 -14.80
CA CYS A 210 12.86 -10.30 -14.48
C CYS A 210 13.53 -11.26 -13.50
N THR A 211 12.73 -11.97 -12.72
CA THR A 211 13.19 -13.14 -11.97
C THR A 211 13.43 -14.32 -12.92
N THR A 212 14.04 -15.39 -12.41
CA THR A 212 13.95 -16.70 -13.08
C THR A 212 12.50 -17.17 -13.16
N THR A 213 12.20 -17.99 -14.17
CA THR A 213 10.90 -18.63 -14.25
C THR A 213 10.70 -19.70 -13.17
N VAL A 214 9.45 -19.86 -12.78
CA VAL A 214 8.96 -20.91 -11.90
C VAL A 214 7.73 -21.57 -12.53
N THR A 215 7.47 -22.82 -12.18
CA THR A 215 6.38 -23.62 -12.79
C THR A 215 4.98 -23.23 -12.34
N SER A 216 4.85 -22.44 -11.28
CA SER A 216 3.57 -21.98 -10.73
C SER A 216 3.77 -20.63 -10.03
N PRO A 217 2.81 -19.69 -10.11
CA PRO A 217 2.90 -18.42 -9.39
C PRO A 217 3.14 -18.57 -7.89
N SER A 218 2.58 -19.60 -7.26
CA SER A 218 2.77 -19.91 -5.85
C SER A 218 4.22 -20.23 -5.45
N ASN A 219 5.10 -20.50 -6.42
CA ASN A 219 6.52 -20.76 -6.19
C ASN A 219 7.34 -19.47 -6.13
N LEU A 220 6.75 -18.31 -6.46
CA LEU A 220 7.35 -17.01 -6.22
C LEU A 220 7.30 -16.69 -4.73
N ARG A 221 8.39 -16.13 -4.21
CA ARG A 221 8.47 -15.69 -2.82
C ARG A 221 7.43 -14.60 -2.57
N GLY A 222 6.71 -14.69 -1.45
CA GLY A 222 5.72 -13.69 -1.01
C GLY A 222 4.33 -13.84 -1.64
N TRP A 223 4.11 -14.83 -2.52
CA TRP A 223 2.84 -15.01 -3.22
C TRP A 223 1.61 -14.92 -2.28
N PRO A 224 0.57 -14.12 -2.59
CA PRO A 224 0.35 -13.38 -3.85
C PRO A 224 0.98 -11.97 -3.91
N GLU A 225 1.52 -11.46 -2.80
CA GLU A 225 2.20 -10.16 -2.73
C GLU A 225 3.71 -10.40 -2.96
N VAL A 226 4.08 -10.61 -4.22
CA VAL A 226 5.42 -11.10 -4.59
C VAL A 226 6.51 -10.15 -4.09
N GLU A 227 7.51 -10.74 -3.43
CA GLU A 227 8.71 -10.07 -2.95
C GLU A 227 9.88 -10.37 -3.88
N VAL A 228 10.42 -9.35 -4.54
CA VAL A 228 11.62 -9.42 -5.37
C VAL A 228 12.73 -8.60 -4.72
N SER A 229 13.96 -9.07 -4.85
CA SER A 229 15.18 -8.35 -4.47
C SER A 229 16.05 -8.12 -5.70
N ARG A 230 16.83 -7.04 -5.70
CA ARG A 230 17.76 -6.71 -6.80
C ARG A 230 18.64 -7.88 -7.26
N ALA A 231 19.10 -8.72 -6.34
CA ALA A 231 19.95 -9.87 -6.63
C ALA A 231 19.26 -10.98 -7.45
N GLN A 232 17.94 -10.97 -7.51
CA GLN A 232 17.15 -11.94 -8.29
C GLN A 232 16.89 -11.45 -9.72
N LEU A 233 17.10 -10.16 -10.01
CA LEU A 233 16.82 -9.58 -11.32
C LEU A 233 17.88 -9.97 -12.35
N ARG A 234 17.40 -10.27 -13.55
CA ARG A 234 18.17 -10.58 -14.75
C ARG A 234 17.52 -9.88 -15.94
N PRO A 235 18.20 -9.77 -17.09
CA PRO A 235 17.54 -9.39 -18.33
C PRO A 235 16.29 -10.26 -18.56
N CYS A 236 15.18 -9.63 -18.93
CA CYS A 236 13.97 -10.35 -19.27
C CYS A 236 14.15 -11.14 -20.58
N PRO A 237 13.49 -12.30 -20.74
CA PRO A 237 13.46 -13.00 -22.02
C PRO A 237 12.91 -12.10 -23.13
N ASP A 238 13.49 -12.18 -24.32
CA ASP A 238 13.06 -11.41 -25.50
C ASP A 238 11.58 -11.68 -25.80
N GLY A 239 10.75 -10.64 -25.78
CA GLY A 239 9.28 -10.76 -25.96
C GLY A 239 8.41 -9.93 -25.01
N SER A 240 9.00 -9.02 -24.24
CA SER A 240 8.31 -7.97 -23.46
C SER A 240 7.93 -6.77 -24.33
#